data_AF-A0A1E3QFV4-F1
#
_entry.id   AF-A0A1E3QFV4-F1
#
_cell.length_a   1.000
_cell.length_b   1.000
_cell.length_c   1.000
_cell.angle_alpha   90.00
_cell.angle_beta   90.00
_cell.angle_gamma   90.00
#
_symmetry.space_group_name_H-M   'P 1'
#
loop_
_entity.id
_entity.type
_entity.pdbx_description
1 polymer ?
#
loop_
_entity_poly.entity_id
_entity_poly.type
_entity_poly.pdbx_seq_one_letter_code
_entity_poly.pdbx_strand_id
1 'polypeptide(L)' 'MTERPYFMKKPYDTLRYYARTRPQYFWPLTLSLTMIPGIIALTSFRRKYLYADHTPIPVSYPLPKRERVPLTGYDDEE' A
#
# COMPACT_ATOMS: atom_id res chain seq x y z
N MET A 1 -11.63 14.62 38.95
CA MET A 1 -11.96 14.34 37.55
C MET A 1 -11.28 15.39 36.69
N THR A 2 -10.35 15.03 35.82
CA THR A 2 -9.67 16.00 34.96
C THR A 2 -10.68 16.56 33.95
N GLU A 3 -10.92 17.86 33.98
CA GLU A 3 -11.84 18.53 33.03
C GLU A 3 -11.36 18.32 31.59
N ARG A 4 -12.29 18.12 30.64
CA ARG A 4 -11.96 17.95 29.22
C ARG A 4 -11.46 19.29 28.66
N PRO A 5 -10.20 19.38 28.20
CA PRO A 5 -9.70 20.62 27.58
C PRO A 5 -10.44 20.90 26.27
N TYR A 6 -10.63 22.19 25.96
CA TYR A 6 -11.25 22.63 24.71
C TYR A 6 -10.29 22.45 23.53
N PHE A 7 -10.70 21.66 22.54
CA PHE A 7 -9.85 21.19 21.44
C PHE A 7 -9.15 22.31 20.67
N MET A 8 -9.87 23.36 20.27
CA MET A 8 -9.27 24.41 19.44
C MET A 8 -8.29 25.33 20.19
N LYS A 9 -8.34 25.34 21.53
CA LYS A 9 -7.40 26.12 22.36
C LYS A 9 -6.17 25.31 22.77
N LYS A 10 -6.34 23.99 23.01
CA LYS A 10 -5.26 23.11 23.49
C LYS A 10 -5.34 21.73 22.82
N PRO A 11 -4.98 21.63 21.54
CA PRO A 11 -5.14 20.38 20.78
C PRO A 11 -4.25 19.25 21.32
N TYR A 12 -3.00 19.56 21.68
CA TYR A 12 -2.07 18.57 22.24
C TYR A 12 -2.56 17.98 23.57
N ASP A 13 -2.99 18.83 24.51
CA ASP A 13 -3.54 18.37 25.79
C ASP A 13 -4.83 17.58 25.59
N THR A 14 -5.63 17.94 24.59
CA THR A 14 -6.86 17.21 24.25
C THR A 14 -6.55 15.80 23.73
N LEU A 15 -5.56 15.64 22.84
CA LEU A 15 -5.12 14.31 22.39
C LEU A 15 -4.53 13.49 23.55
N ARG A 16 -3.70 14.09 24.40
CA ARG A 16 -3.14 13.44 25.60
C ARG A 16 -4.23 13.02 26.58
N TYR A 17 -5.29 13.81 26.72
CA TYR A 17 -6.46 13.48 27.54
C TYR A 17 -7.20 12.26 26.97
N TYR A 18 -7.45 12.24 25.65
CA TYR A 18 -8.12 11.12 24.99
C TYR A 18 -7.34 9.82 25.02
N ALA A 19 -6.02 9.89 24.86
CA ALA A 19 -5.15 8.72 24.98
C ALA A 19 -5.28 8.02 26.34
N ARG A 20 -5.51 8.79 27.42
CA ARG A 20 -5.61 8.26 28.79
C ARG A 20 -7.02 7.88 29.22
N THR A 21 -8.02 8.64 28.77
CA THR A 21 -9.42 8.48 29.21
C THR A 21 -10.25 7.58 28.30
N ARG A 22 -9.97 7.58 26.99
CA ARG A 22 -10.73 6.81 25.99
C ARG A 22 -9.80 6.19 24.94
N PRO A 23 -8.93 5.25 25.35
CA PRO A 23 -7.98 4.60 24.45
C PRO A 23 -8.65 3.86 23.28
N GLN A 24 -9.88 3.38 23.47
CA GLN A 24 -10.67 2.68 22.45
C GLN A 24 -10.96 3.53 21.21
N TYR A 25 -10.95 4.85 21.32
CA TYR A 25 -11.12 5.75 20.17
C TYR A 25 -9.78 6.33 19.69
N PHE A 26 -8.86 6.60 20.61
CA PHE A 26 -7.58 7.23 20.29
C PHE A 26 -6.68 6.33 19.45
N TRP A 27 -6.46 5.08 19.86
CA TRP A 27 -5.52 4.19 19.17
C TRP A 27 -5.97 3.80 17.76
N PRO A 28 -7.22 3.40 17.50
CA PRO A 28 -7.65 3.08 16.14
C PRO A 28 -7.55 4.28 15.20
N LEU A 29 -7.89 5.48 15.68
CA LEU A 29 -7.80 6.70 14.88
C LEU A 29 -6.35 7.04 14.53
N THR A 30 -5.46 7.01 15.52
CA THR A 30 -4.02 7.29 15.29
C THR A 30 -3.37 6.26 14.37
N LEU A 31 -3.68 4.98 14.53
CA LEU A 31 -3.18 3.93 13.63
C LEU A 31 -3.69 4.14 12.20
N SER A 32 -4.97 4.40 12.02
CA SER A 32 -5.54 4.64 10.68
C SER A 32 -4.92 5.87 10.02
N LEU A 33 -4.75 6.95 10.79
CA LEU A 33 -4.17 8.20 10.31
C LEU A 33 -2.68 8.05 9.95
N THR A 34 -1.92 7.21 10.66
CA THR A 34 -0.48 7.02 10.41
C THR A 34 -0.21 5.98 9.32
N MET A 35 -1.01 4.91 9.26
CA MET A 35 -0.79 3.78 8.35
C MET A 35 -0.96 4.18 6.88
N ILE A 36 -2.02 4.91 6.54
CA ILE A 36 -2.32 5.31 5.16
C ILE A 36 -1.17 6.14 4.54
N PRO A 37 -0.77 7.30 5.13
CA PRO A 37 0.34 8.07 4.60
C PRO A 37 1.68 7.32 4.75
N GLY A 38 1.83 6.49 5.79
CA GLY A 38 3.01 5.65 5.99
C GLY A 38 3.25 4.70 4.82
N ILE A 39 2.21 4.00 4.33
CA ILE A 39 2.32 3.10 3.18
C ILE A 39 2.70 3.87 1.92
N ILE A 40 2.10 5.03 1.67
CA ILE A 40 2.39 5.84 0.48
C ILE A 40 3.83 6.36 0.50
N ALA A 41 4.27 6.92 1.64
CA ALA A 41 5.61 7.44 1.80
C ALA A 41 6.66 6.33 1.72
N LEU A 42 6.43 5.22 2.43
CA LEU A 42 7.37 4.11 2.51
C LEU A 42 7.51 3.37 1.17
N THR A 43 6.42 3.22 0.40
CA THR A 43 6.49 2.57 -0.94
C THR A 43 7.31 3.39 -1.93
N SER A 44 7.16 4.72 -1.93
CA SER A 44 7.98 5.61 -2.76
C SER A 44 9.46 5.53 -2.38
N PHE A 45 9.76 5.57 -1.07
CA PHE A 45 11.13 5.46 -0.58
C PHE A 45 11.76 4.09 -0.91
N ARG A 46 11.01 3.00 -0.74
CA ARG A 46 11.43 1.64 -1.07
C ARG A 46 11.84 1.49 -2.53
N ARG A 47 11.02 2.00 -3.46
CA ARG A 47 11.28 1.92 -4.91
C ARG A 47 12.49 2.72 -5.34
N LYS A 48 12.79 3.83 -4.66
CA LYS A 48 13.91 4.72 -5.00
C LYS A 48 15.25 4.27 -4.44
N TYR A 49 15.27 3.77 -3.21
CA TYR A 49 16.53 3.54 -2.48
C TYR A 49 16.84 2.07 -2.21
N LEU A 50 15.85 1.17 -2.30
CA LEU A 50 16.00 -0.19 -1.81
C LEU A 50 15.91 -1.21 -2.95
N TYR A 51 14.74 -1.42 -3.51
CA TYR A 51 14.51 -2.41 -4.57
C TYR A 51 13.31 -2.06 -5.43
N ALA A 52 13.38 -2.47 -6.70
CA ALA A 52 12.30 -2.32 -7.67
C ALA A 52 11.15 -3.30 -7.39
N ASP A 53 9.97 -2.97 -7.93
CA ASP A 53 8.83 -3.87 -7.88
C ASP A 53 9.07 -5.11 -8.76
N HIS A 54 8.45 -6.23 -8.38
CA HIS A 54 8.53 -7.47 -9.15
C HIS A 54 7.97 -7.30 -10.57
N THR A 55 8.53 -8.06 -11.52
CA THR A 55 7.99 -8.17 -12.87
C THR A 55 6.65 -8.91 -12.84
N PRO A 56 5.66 -8.52 -13.68
CA PRO A 56 4.37 -9.19 -13.71
C PRO A 56 4.54 -10.64 -14.17
N ILE A 57 3.91 -11.56 -13.43
CA ILE A 57 3.91 -12.98 -13.75
C ILE A 57 2.86 -13.22 -14.85
N PRO A 58 3.17 -14.01 -15.89
CA PRO A 58 2.18 -14.35 -16.91
C PRO A 58 1.05 -15.16 -16.28
N VAL A 59 -0.17 -14.63 -16.35
CA VAL A 59 -1.39 -15.31 -15.87
C VAL A 59 -1.91 -16.30 -16.91
N SER A 60 -1.57 -16.10 -18.18
CA SER A 60 -1.99 -16.93 -19.31
C SER A 60 -0.81 -17.20 -20.24
N TYR A 61 -0.99 -18.14 -21.19
CA TYR A 61 0.00 -18.39 -22.22
C TYR A 61 0.32 -17.09 -22.98
N PRO A 62 1.60 -16.67 -23.04
CA PRO A 62 1.96 -15.41 -23.67
C PRO A 62 1.82 -15.53 -25.19
N LEU A 63 0.62 -15.29 -25.69
CA LEU A 63 0.36 -15.32 -27.12
C LEU A 63 1.11 -14.16 -27.79
N PRO A 64 2.04 -14.44 -28.71
CA PRO A 64 2.82 -13.40 -29.33
C PRO A 64 1.90 -12.54 -30.22
N LYS A 65 1.98 -11.22 -30.09
CA LYS A 65 1.24 -10.25 -30.92
C LYS A 65 1.95 -10.07 -32.27
N ARG A 66 2.11 -11.16 -33.01
CA ARG A 66 2.72 -11.18 -34.34
C ARG A 66 1.84 -11.95 -35.31
N GLU A 67 1.99 -11.65 -36.59
CA GLU A 67 1.35 -12.43 -37.63
C GLU A 67 1.94 -13.86 -37.71
N ARG A 68 1.14 -14.77 -38.28
CA ARG A 68 1.58 -16.14 -38.50
C ARG A 68 2.70 -16.13 -39.54
N VAL A 69 3.74 -16.91 -39.26
CA VAL A 69 4.88 -17.10 -40.16
C VAL A 69 4.77 -18.55 -40.66
N PRO A 70 4.96 -18.83 -41.97
CA PRO A 70 4.99 -20.20 -42.45
C PRO A 70 6.15 -20.96 -41.79
N LEU A 71 5.85 -22.15 -41.28
CA LEU A 71 6.80 -23.04 -40.61
C LEU A 71 6.91 -24.33 -41.43
N THR A 72 8.08 -24.97 -41.41
CA THR A 72 8.34 -26.29 -42.04
C THR A 72 9.27 -27.09 -41.12
N GLY A 73 9.30 -28.43 -41.27
CA GLY A 73 10.27 -29.32 -40.60
C GLY A 73 9.67 -30.45 -39.77
N TYR A 74 8.35 -30.44 -39.55
CA TYR A 74 7.57 -31.53 -38.95
C TYR A 74 6.33 -31.82 -39.79
N ASP A 75 6.48 -31.68 -41.11
CA ASP A 75 5.43 -32.02 -42.07
C ASP A 75 5.41 -33.54 -42.26
N ASP A 76 4.23 -34.17 -42.32
CA ASP A 76 4.12 -35.63 -42.40
C ASP A 76 4.72 -36.16 -43.72
N GLU A 77 5.47 -37.26 -43.64
CA GLU A 77 5.86 -38.05 -44.83
C GLU A 77 4.61 -38.82 -45.30
N GLU A 78 4.20 -38.60 -46.55
CA GLU A 78 3.02 -39.23 -47.16
C GLU A 78 3.20 -40.75 -47.36
#